data_AF-A0A3C1BDT4-F1
#
_entry.id   AF-A0A3C1BDT4-F1
#
_cell.length_a   1.000
_cell.length_b   1.000
_cell.length_c   1.000
_cell.angle_alpha   90.00
_cell.angle_beta   90.00
_cell.angle_gamma   90.00
#
_symmetry.space_group_name_H-M   'P 1'
#
loop_
_entity.id
_entity.type
_entity.pdbx_description
1 polymer ?
#
loop_
_entity_poly.entity_id
_entity_poly.type
_entity_poly.pdbx_seq_one_letter_code
_entity_poly.pdbx_strand_id
1 'polypeptide(L)'
;MKRNFTTLLLMITLSASAQQPDTIFLKNLLESRPDLFSHILNHPTHNEVQILYTQIDRDAHNAPHFTSYSYRLNANHYFYPASTVKLPTAIFALEKLNELNIPGLTKKSVMKTDSSFAGETKMTEDTSSFSGLPGIENYIKKILLVSDNYAYNRLYEFVGREEINNKLKKNGLNNTRIVNRLAIGDSGESARHTNAIDFYKGSKLIYHQPAQYDTRDYNLHPENMLQGKGYIDRNEKLVMQPFDFSKMNIYPIADQQMVLKRLLFPETFPKDQQFNLTKEDYKFIYHYMSMFPTENVKPTYNGPEYYPAYCKFLFYGADSLAVMNPDIRIFNKVGDSYGYNIDNAYIVDFKNKVEFMLTVVVQSNDNQIYNDNIYEYATVTHPFLKNLGQVIYQFELKRTKQYLPDLSKFKFRY
;
A
#
# COMPACT_ATOMS: atom_id res chain seq x y z
N MET A 1 26.95 49.61 38.20
CA MET A 1 25.69 48.93 37.79
C MET A 1 25.75 48.64 36.30
N LYS A 2 26.06 47.41 35.89
CA LYS A 2 25.99 46.98 34.47
C LYS A 2 24.62 46.35 34.24
N ARG A 3 23.78 46.96 33.40
CA ARG A 3 22.47 46.43 32.98
C ARG A 3 22.71 45.35 31.93
N ASN A 4 22.43 44.10 32.29
CA ASN A 4 22.34 43.00 31.35
C ASN A 4 21.00 43.12 30.59
N PHE A 5 21.07 43.31 29.27
CA PHE A 5 19.91 43.15 28.39
C PHE A 5 19.84 41.68 27.96
N THR A 6 18.95 40.93 28.60
CA THR A 6 18.59 39.58 28.17
C THR A 6 17.58 39.71 27.03
N THR A 7 18.00 39.38 25.81
CA THR A 7 17.12 39.37 24.63
C THR A 7 16.36 38.06 24.63
N LEU A 8 15.05 38.11 24.91
CA LEU A 8 14.15 36.96 24.88
C LEU A 8 13.83 36.63 23.42
N LEU A 9 14.42 35.54 22.90
CA LEU A 9 14.12 35.03 21.56
C LEU A 9 12.78 34.29 21.61
N LEU A 10 11.72 34.94 21.12
CA LEU A 10 10.40 34.32 20.99
C LEU A 10 10.44 33.30 19.84
N MET A 11 10.58 32.01 20.17
CA MET A 11 10.36 30.94 19.19
C MET A 11 8.86 30.87 18.87
N ILE A 12 8.45 31.48 17.77
CA ILE A 12 7.14 31.26 17.18
C ILE A 12 7.17 29.87 16.54
N THR A 13 6.69 28.87 17.28
CA THR A 13 6.37 27.56 16.72
C THR A 13 5.19 27.75 15.78
N LEU A 14 5.46 27.83 14.47
CA LEU A 14 4.45 27.64 13.44
C LEU A 14 3.96 26.20 13.56
N SER A 15 2.94 25.98 14.38
CA SER A 15 2.10 24.79 14.30
C SER A 15 1.46 24.83 12.92
N ALA A 16 2.03 24.09 11.97
CA ALA A 16 1.38 23.83 10.70
C ALA A 16 0.09 23.07 11.00
N SER A 17 -1.02 23.80 11.15
CA SER A 17 -2.34 23.20 11.17
C SER A 17 -2.50 22.45 9.86
N ALA A 18 -2.51 21.11 9.93
CA ALA A 18 -2.86 20.30 8.78
C ALA A 18 -4.23 20.76 8.30
N GLN A 19 -4.28 21.30 7.08
CA GLN A 19 -5.54 21.75 6.48
C GLN A 19 -6.46 20.53 6.40
N GLN A 20 -7.64 20.62 7.01
CA GLN A 20 -8.67 19.60 6.83
C GLN A 20 -9.02 19.56 5.33
N PRO A 21 -9.03 18.37 4.71
CA PRO A 21 -9.30 18.27 3.29
C PRO A 21 -10.71 18.77 2.99
N ASP A 22 -10.88 19.41 1.83
CA ASP A 22 -12.20 19.79 1.35
C ASP A 22 -13.07 18.54 1.16
N THR A 23 -14.34 18.60 1.55
CA THR A 23 -15.28 17.47 1.50
C THR A 23 -16.37 17.64 0.45
N ILE A 24 -16.42 18.79 -0.22
CA ILE A 24 -17.53 19.20 -1.09
C ILE A 24 -17.22 18.85 -2.55
N PHE A 25 -15.97 19.07 -2.99
CA PHE A 25 -15.57 18.87 -4.38
C PHE A 25 -15.85 17.46 -4.88
N LEU A 26 -15.35 16.44 -4.16
CA LEU A 26 -15.55 15.04 -4.56
C LEU A 26 -17.02 14.63 -4.49
N LYS A 27 -17.76 15.08 -3.47
CA LYS A 27 -19.20 14.82 -3.36
C LYS A 27 -19.93 15.33 -4.61
N ASN A 28 -19.75 16.61 -4.96
CA ASN A 28 -20.38 17.21 -6.13
C ASN A 28 -19.94 16.54 -7.44
N LEU A 29 -18.65 16.19 -7.57
CA LEU A 29 -18.13 15.51 -8.75
C LEU A 29 -18.81 14.15 -8.96
N LEU A 30 -18.99 13.37 -7.91
CA LEU A 30 -19.65 12.07 -7.97
C LEU A 30 -21.16 12.22 -8.25
N GLU A 31 -21.84 13.13 -7.54
CA GLU A 31 -23.28 13.39 -7.72
C GLU A 31 -23.62 13.93 -9.11
N SER A 32 -22.69 14.64 -9.76
CA SER A 32 -22.87 15.14 -11.13
C SER A 32 -22.86 14.05 -12.21
N ARG A 33 -22.53 12.80 -11.86
CA ARG A 33 -22.40 11.65 -12.78
C ARG A 33 -23.16 10.42 -12.24
N PRO A 34 -24.49 10.51 -12.09
CA PRO A 34 -25.29 9.45 -11.49
C PRO A 34 -25.26 8.15 -12.28
N ASP A 35 -25.06 8.21 -13.60
CA ASP A 35 -24.87 7.05 -14.48
C ASP A 35 -23.65 6.20 -14.09
N LEU A 36 -22.61 6.81 -13.50
CA LEU A 36 -21.39 6.11 -13.09
C LEU A 36 -21.36 5.75 -11.61
N PHE A 37 -22.01 6.55 -10.76
CA PHE A 37 -21.78 6.48 -9.31
C PHE A 37 -23.04 6.27 -8.47
N SER A 38 -24.25 6.40 -9.01
CA SER A 38 -25.49 6.29 -8.21
C SER A 38 -25.65 4.94 -7.50
N HIS A 39 -25.19 3.83 -8.11
CA HIS A 39 -25.25 2.52 -7.49
C HIS A 39 -24.49 2.48 -6.15
N ILE A 40 -23.29 3.07 -6.13
CA ILE A 40 -22.47 3.20 -4.91
C ILE A 40 -23.05 4.24 -3.96
N LEU A 41 -23.43 5.42 -4.45
CA LEU A 41 -23.88 6.53 -3.61
C LEU A 41 -25.24 6.27 -2.94
N ASN A 42 -26.11 5.48 -3.56
CA ASN A 42 -27.45 5.19 -3.04
C ASN A 42 -27.52 3.90 -2.21
N HIS A 43 -26.43 3.12 -2.15
CA HIS A 43 -26.37 1.96 -1.26
C HIS A 43 -26.51 2.39 0.21
N PRO A 44 -27.17 1.63 1.09
CA PRO A 44 -27.38 2.03 2.50
C PRO A 44 -26.11 2.44 3.24
N THR A 45 -24.99 1.75 2.97
CA THR A 45 -23.66 2.08 3.53
C THR A 45 -22.78 2.90 2.59
N HIS A 46 -23.33 3.30 1.45
CA HIS A 46 -22.64 3.82 0.27
C HIS A 46 -21.45 2.93 -0.13
N ASN A 47 -21.65 1.60 -0.11
CA ASN A 47 -20.63 0.57 -0.33
C ASN A 47 -19.32 0.82 0.45
N GLU A 48 -19.41 1.30 1.70
CA GLU A 48 -18.24 1.63 2.56
C GLU A 48 -17.22 2.58 1.92
N VAL A 49 -17.63 3.33 0.89
CA VAL A 49 -16.68 4.07 0.07
C VAL A 49 -16.01 5.19 0.89
N GLN A 50 -14.68 5.26 0.80
CA GLN A 50 -13.89 6.42 1.22
C GLN A 50 -12.91 6.78 0.11
N ILE A 51 -12.73 8.08 -0.13
CA ILE A 51 -11.86 8.59 -1.20
C ILE A 51 -10.98 9.69 -0.64
N LEU A 52 -9.69 9.64 -0.98
CA LEU A 52 -8.73 10.70 -0.76
C LEU A 52 -8.04 11.03 -2.09
N TYR A 53 -8.40 12.17 -2.66
CA TYR A 53 -7.80 12.72 -3.87
C TYR A 53 -6.81 13.81 -3.49
N THR A 54 -5.58 13.77 -4.01
CA THR A 54 -4.59 14.82 -3.80
C THR A 54 -4.09 15.35 -5.14
N GLN A 55 -4.45 16.60 -5.42
CA GLN A 55 -3.92 17.40 -6.49
C GLN A 55 -2.45 17.73 -6.21
N ILE A 56 -1.63 17.72 -7.26
CA ILE A 56 -0.22 18.10 -7.20
C ILE A 56 0.02 19.26 -8.16
N ASP A 57 0.52 20.36 -7.60
CA ASP A 57 1.00 21.53 -8.34
C ASP A 57 2.51 21.63 -8.24
N ARG A 58 3.17 22.01 -9.34
CA ARG A 58 4.60 22.25 -9.36
C ARG A 58 4.89 23.73 -9.28
N ASP A 59 5.99 24.08 -8.64
CA ASP A 59 6.58 25.42 -8.73
C ASP A 59 7.60 25.52 -9.87
N ALA A 60 8.28 26.67 -9.98
CA ALA A 60 9.32 26.91 -10.98
C ALA A 60 10.55 25.98 -10.86
N HIS A 61 10.74 25.33 -9.71
CA HIS A 61 11.82 24.38 -9.44
C HIS A 61 11.34 22.91 -9.50
N ASN A 62 10.12 22.67 -9.99
CA ASN A 62 9.46 21.37 -10.00
C ASN A 62 9.23 20.77 -8.61
N ALA A 63 9.24 21.57 -7.54
CA ALA A 63 8.86 21.13 -6.21
C ALA A 63 7.33 20.94 -6.13
N PRO A 64 6.84 19.83 -5.56
CA PRO A 64 5.40 19.56 -5.50
C PRO A 64 4.73 20.24 -4.30
N HIS A 65 3.55 20.80 -4.55
CA HIS A 65 2.60 21.32 -3.58
C HIS A 65 1.32 20.50 -3.64
N PHE A 66 0.78 20.12 -2.48
CA PHE A 66 -0.30 19.15 -2.38
C PHE A 66 -1.56 19.81 -1.86
N THR A 67 -2.69 19.55 -2.53
CA THR A 67 -4.01 19.95 -2.06
C THR A 67 -4.93 18.75 -2.08
N SER A 68 -5.48 18.40 -0.91
CA SER A 68 -6.26 17.18 -0.72
C SER A 68 -7.75 17.46 -0.60
N TYR A 69 -8.53 16.58 -1.22
CA TYR A 69 -9.99 16.54 -1.21
C TYR A 69 -10.41 15.14 -0.76
N SER A 70 -11.48 15.05 0.01
CA SER A 70 -11.91 13.80 0.60
C SER A 70 -13.41 13.57 0.45
N TYR A 71 -13.79 12.30 0.44
CA TYR A 71 -15.19 11.88 0.53
C TYR A 71 -15.28 10.75 1.54
N ARG A 72 -16.09 10.95 2.60
CA ARG A 72 -16.29 10.01 3.72
C ARG A 72 -14.99 9.51 4.39
N LEU A 73 -13.90 10.26 4.30
CA LEU A 73 -12.63 9.89 4.91
C LEU A 73 -12.78 9.84 6.43
N ASN A 74 -12.60 8.66 7.01
CA ASN A 74 -12.69 8.47 8.45
C ASN A 74 -11.71 7.39 8.90
N ALA A 75 -10.62 7.80 9.56
CA ALA A 75 -9.63 6.87 10.11
C ALA A 75 -10.16 6.02 11.28
N ASN A 76 -11.28 6.42 11.90
CA ASN A 76 -11.94 5.68 12.96
C ASN A 76 -12.98 4.68 12.45
N HIS A 77 -13.31 4.68 11.15
CA HIS A 77 -14.25 3.70 10.57
C HIS A 77 -13.47 2.55 9.94
N TYR A 78 -13.53 1.36 10.54
CA TYR A 78 -12.73 0.22 10.12
C TYR A 78 -13.14 -0.30 8.73
N PHE A 79 -12.13 -0.63 7.94
CA PHE A 79 -12.20 -1.54 6.81
C PHE A 79 -10.99 -2.48 6.85
N TYR A 80 -11.11 -3.68 6.27
CA TYR A 80 -9.98 -4.59 6.19
C TYR A 80 -9.00 -4.15 5.09
N PRO A 81 -7.72 -3.83 5.40
CA PRO A 81 -6.80 -3.21 4.45
C PRO A 81 -6.24 -4.16 3.39
N ALA A 82 -6.47 -5.47 3.53
CA ALA A 82 -6.02 -6.49 2.59
C ALA A 82 -4.51 -6.33 2.23
N SER A 83 -4.17 -6.47 0.95
CA SER A 83 -2.79 -6.48 0.48
C SER A 83 -2.09 -5.11 0.47
N THR A 84 -2.73 -4.01 0.89
CA THR A 84 -2.07 -2.69 0.89
C THR A 84 -0.96 -2.61 1.95
N VAL A 85 -1.05 -3.41 3.01
CA VAL A 85 -0.02 -3.55 4.07
C VAL A 85 1.33 -4.03 3.52
N LYS A 86 1.37 -4.61 2.31
CA LYS A 86 2.61 -5.12 1.71
C LYS A 86 3.59 -4.02 1.33
N LEU A 87 3.10 -2.84 0.96
CA LEU A 87 3.96 -1.72 0.55
C LEU A 87 4.84 -1.21 1.70
N PRO A 88 4.31 -0.81 2.88
CA PRO A 88 5.16 -0.38 3.99
C PRO A 88 6.13 -1.50 4.43
N THR A 89 5.69 -2.76 4.47
CA THR A 89 6.59 -3.88 4.81
C THR A 89 7.73 -4.06 3.81
N ALA A 90 7.49 -3.90 2.50
CA ALA A 90 8.54 -3.95 1.49
C ALA A 90 9.55 -2.80 1.63
N ILE A 91 9.07 -1.59 1.96
CA ILE A 91 9.92 -0.43 2.25
C ILE A 91 10.79 -0.72 3.48
N PHE A 92 10.17 -1.19 4.57
CA PHE A 92 10.87 -1.48 5.82
C PHE A 92 11.88 -2.62 5.68
N ALA A 93 11.66 -3.60 4.80
CA ALA A 93 12.65 -4.62 4.50
C ALA A 93 13.92 -4.03 3.87
N LEU A 94 13.78 -3.06 2.96
CA LEU A 94 14.94 -2.36 2.38
C LEU A 94 15.60 -1.42 3.39
N GLU A 95 14.81 -0.72 4.23
CA GLU A 95 15.38 0.09 5.31
C GLU A 95 16.18 -0.76 6.29
N LYS A 96 15.63 -1.89 6.76
CA LYS A 96 16.32 -2.83 7.65
C LYS A 96 17.61 -3.34 7.02
N LEU A 97 17.55 -3.72 5.74
CA LEU A 97 18.74 -4.14 4.99
C LEU A 97 19.83 -3.06 4.98
N ASN A 98 19.45 -1.80 4.74
CA ASN A 98 20.39 -0.67 4.74
C ASN A 98 20.92 -0.35 6.15
N GLU A 99 20.09 -0.49 7.19
CA GLU A 99 20.45 -0.28 8.59
C GLU A 99 21.42 -1.35 9.11
N LEU A 100 21.30 -2.60 8.66
CA LEU A 100 22.25 -3.66 8.98
C LEU A 100 23.67 -3.32 8.53
N ASN A 101 23.82 -2.63 7.38
CA ASN A 101 25.09 -2.12 6.86
C ASN A 101 26.23 -3.17 6.83
N ILE A 102 25.89 -4.44 6.54
CA ILE A 102 26.84 -5.55 6.49
C ILE A 102 27.51 -5.60 5.11
N PRO A 103 28.85 -5.56 4.99
CA PRO A 103 29.54 -5.62 3.71
C PRO A 103 29.15 -6.86 2.89
N GLY A 104 28.58 -6.62 1.70
CA GLY A 104 28.17 -7.68 0.77
C GLY A 104 26.78 -8.26 1.03
N LEU A 105 26.07 -7.82 2.06
CA LEU A 105 24.63 -8.06 2.24
C LEU A 105 23.85 -7.04 1.41
N THR A 106 23.04 -7.51 0.46
CA THR A 106 22.25 -6.66 -0.43
C THR A 106 20.90 -7.31 -0.70
N LYS A 107 19.98 -6.59 -1.36
CA LYS A 107 18.68 -7.15 -1.78
C LYS A 107 18.79 -8.34 -2.74
N LYS A 108 19.96 -8.52 -3.37
CA LYS A 108 20.33 -9.64 -4.25
C LYS A 108 20.91 -10.84 -3.50
N SER A 109 21.22 -10.71 -2.23
CA SER A 109 21.68 -11.82 -1.41
C SER A 109 20.58 -12.87 -1.29
N VAL A 110 20.98 -14.14 -1.26
CA VAL A 110 20.04 -15.25 -1.09
C VAL A 110 19.52 -15.19 0.33
N MET A 111 18.20 -15.24 0.51
CA MET A 111 17.51 -15.18 1.80
C MET A 111 16.75 -16.49 2.02
N LYS A 112 17.34 -17.42 2.76
CA LYS A 112 16.69 -18.68 3.11
C LYS A 112 15.94 -18.54 4.42
N THR A 113 14.76 -19.12 4.48
CA THR A 113 13.89 -19.09 5.66
C THR A 113 13.71 -20.52 6.16
N ASP A 114 13.88 -20.74 7.45
CA ASP A 114 13.62 -22.03 8.08
C ASP A 114 12.14 -22.14 8.53
N SER A 115 11.80 -23.14 9.35
CA SER A 115 10.53 -23.22 10.09
C SER A 115 10.87 -23.26 11.57
N SER A 116 10.53 -22.21 12.33
CA SER A 116 10.95 -22.08 13.74
C SER A 116 9.81 -22.29 14.74
N PHE A 117 8.56 -22.15 14.31
CA PHE A 117 7.36 -22.36 15.12
C PHE A 117 6.28 -23.14 14.36
N ALA A 118 5.26 -23.61 15.09
CA ALA A 118 4.13 -24.37 14.53
C ALA A 118 3.41 -23.57 13.42
N GLY A 119 3.23 -24.20 12.25
CA GLY A 119 2.57 -23.59 11.09
C GLY A 119 3.49 -22.74 10.21
N GLU A 120 4.75 -22.54 10.59
CA GLU A 120 5.72 -21.82 9.76
C GLU A 120 6.29 -22.70 8.64
N THR A 121 6.62 -22.08 7.52
CA THR A 121 7.08 -22.78 6.31
C THR A 121 8.48 -22.35 5.91
N LYS A 122 9.28 -23.33 5.45
CA LYS A 122 10.63 -23.10 4.93
C LYS A 122 10.59 -22.51 3.53
N MET A 123 11.67 -21.82 3.16
CA MET A 123 11.95 -21.38 1.78
C MET A 123 13.45 -21.50 1.49
N THR A 124 13.81 -22.49 0.68
CA THR A 124 15.21 -22.73 0.27
C THR A 124 15.45 -22.51 -1.22
N GLU A 125 14.40 -22.51 -2.02
CA GLU A 125 14.42 -22.40 -3.48
C GLU A 125 13.28 -21.48 -3.95
N ASP A 126 13.52 -20.69 -5.00
CA ASP A 126 12.51 -19.83 -5.64
C ASP A 126 12.70 -19.84 -7.16
N THR A 127 12.05 -20.78 -7.84
CA THR A 127 12.14 -20.96 -9.29
C THR A 127 11.56 -19.78 -10.08
N SER A 128 10.84 -18.87 -9.41
CA SER A 128 10.36 -17.63 -10.00
C SER A 128 11.46 -16.58 -10.14
N SER A 129 12.59 -16.73 -9.44
CA SER A 129 13.77 -15.85 -9.57
C SER A 129 14.72 -16.28 -10.70
N PHE A 130 15.68 -15.42 -11.06
CA PHE A 130 16.73 -15.78 -12.03
C PHE A 130 17.73 -16.83 -11.50
N SER A 131 18.05 -16.79 -10.21
CA SER A 131 19.01 -17.70 -9.59
C SER A 131 18.39 -19.03 -9.16
N GLY A 132 17.05 -19.15 -9.22
CA GLY A 132 16.32 -20.26 -8.59
C GLY A 132 16.33 -20.19 -7.06
N LEU A 133 16.74 -19.07 -6.46
CA LEU A 133 16.93 -18.92 -5.02
C LEU A 133 16.15 -17.71 -4.47
N PRO A 134 15.61 -17.82 -3.25
CA PRO A 134 14.82 -16.76 -2.62
C PRO A 134 15.68 -15.54 -2.28
N GLY A 135 15.08 -14.35 -2.27
CA GLY A 135 15.76 -13.09 -1.96
C GLY A 135 14.80 -11.91 -1.88
N ILE A 136 15.19 -10.87 -1.13
CA ILE A 136 14.38 -9.66 -0.92
C ILE A 136 13.97 -9.02 -2.26
N GLU A 137 14.91 -8.94 -3.22
CA GLU A 137 14.62 -8.40 -4.55
C GLU A 137 13.47 -9.14 -5.24
N ASN A 138 13.49 -10.48 -5.25
CA ASN A 138 12.44 -11.25 -5.92
C ASN A 138 11.10 -11.14 -5.20
N TYR A 139 11.11 -11.15 -3.87
CA TYR A 139 9.89 -10.97 -3.08
C TYR A 139 9.22 -9.61 -3.34
N ILE A 140 10.00 -8.52 -3.40
CA ILE A 140 9.45 -7.20 -3.70
C ILE A 140 8.84 -7.16 -5.11
N LYS A 141 9.49 -7.76 -6.11
CA LYS A 141 8.90 -7.87 -7.47
C LYS A 141 7.56 -8.57 -7.45
N LYS A 142 7.47 -9.74 -6.81
CA LYS A 142 6.23 -10.52 -6.70
C LYS A 142 5.12 -9.75 -5.98
N ILE A 143 5.48 -8.97 -4.94
CA ILE A 143 4.53 -8.12 -4.20
C ILE A 143 3.99 -6.97 -5.07
N LEU A 144 4.86 -6.28 -5.79
CA LEU A 144 4.48 -5.08 -6.55
C LEU A 144 3.77 -5.41 -7.87
N LEU A 145 4.13 -6.52 -8.52
CA LEU A 145 3.54 -6.91 -9.80
C LEU A 145 2.23 -7.67 -9.63
N VAL A 146 2.17 -8.66 -8.73
CA VAL A 146 1.03 -9.58 -8.62
C VAL A 146 0.52 -9.76 -7.20
N SER A 147 0.94 -8.92 -6.26
CA SER A 147 0.47 -8.96 -4.87
C SER A 147 0.65 -10.34 -4.22
N ASP A 148 1.79 -11.00 -4.41
CA ASP A 148 2.04 -12.33 -3.87
C ASP A 148 2.05 -12.35 -2.31
N ASN A 149 1.22 -13.21 -1.71
CA ASN A 149 1.10 -13.33 -0.25
C ASN A 149 2.32 -14.01 0.40
N TYR A 150 2.89 -15.01 -0.26
CA TYR A 150 4.03 -15.75 0.27
C TYR A 150 5.26 -14.84 0.39
N ALA A 151 5.56 -14.09 -0.67
CA ALA A 151 6.63 -13.09 -0.71
C ALA A 151 6.46 -12.04 0.39
N TYR A 152 5.23 -11.54 0.59
CA TYR A 152 4.94 -10.65 1.72
C TYR A 152 5.23 -11.30 3.07
N ASN A 153 4.77 -12.54 3.29
CA ASN A 153 4.98 -13.23 4.57
C ASN A 153 6.47 -13.42 4.87
N ARG A 154 7.31 -13.68 3.85
CA ARG A 154 8.76 -13.75 4.00
C ARG A 154 9.39 -12.39 4.36
N LEU A 155 8.94 -11.29 3.75
CA LEU A 155 9.41 -9.95 4.14
C LEU A 155 8.89 -9.53 5.52
N TYR A 156 7.67 -9.90 5.87
CA TYR A 156 7.12 -9.68 7.21
C TYR A 156 7.97 -10.39 8.27
N GLU A 157 8.37 -11.63 8.03
CA GLU A 157 9.26 -12.40 8.93
C GLU A 157 10.66 -11.78 8.98
N PHE A 158 11.20 -11.28 7.86
CA PHE A 158 12.48 -10.59 7.87
C PHE A 158 12.45 -9.30 8.67
N VAL A 159 11.46 -8.45 8.48
CA VAL A 159 11.37 -7.20 9.24
C VAL A 159 11.04 -7.51 10.70
N GLY A 160 10.10 -8.42 10.94
CA GLY A 160 9.60 -8.75 12.27
C GLY A 160 8.47 -7.82 12.69
N ARG A 161 7.47 -8.39 13.39
CA ARG A 161 6.24 -7.66 13.76
C ARG A 161 6.51 -6.41 14.61
N GLU A 162 7.41 -6.53 15.58
CA GLU A 162 7.76 -5.42 16.45
C GLU A 162 8.39 -4.25 15.67
N GLU A 163 9.33 -4.57 14.80
CA GLU A 163 10.04 -3.58 14.01
C GLU A 163 9.10 -2.88 13.02
N ILE A 164 8.19 -3.63 12.36
CA ILE A 164 7.16 -3.06 11.50
C ILE A 164 6.36 -2.00 12.24
N ASN A 165 5.79 -2.33 13.41
CA ASN A 165 4.93 -1.40 14.14
C ASN A 165 5.72 -0.23 14.76
N ASN A 166 6.96 -0.45 15.20
CA ASN A 166 7.84 0.64 15.63
C ASN A 166 8.14 1.61 14.47
N LYS A 167 8.42 1.10 13.27
CA LYS A 167 8.65 1.93 12.08
C LYS A 167 7.38 2.67 11.63
N LEU A 168 6.19 2.06 11.71
CA LEU A 168 4.91 2.75 11.46
C LEU A 168 4.75 3.96 12.40
N LYS A 169 4.93 3.74 13.71
CA LYS A 169 4.83 4.80 14.73
C LYS A 169 5.88 5.90 14.54
N LYS A 170 7.15 5.53 14.29
CA LYS A 170 8.23 6.47 13.97
C LYS A 170 7.87 7.37 12.78
N ASN A 171 7.16 6.82 11.81
CA ASN A 171 6.71 7.49 10.60
C ASN A 171 5.39 8.27 10.76
N GLY A 172 4.90 8.42 11.99
CA GLY A 172 3.68 9.18 12.32
C GLY A 172 2.37 8.46 12.03
N LEU A 173 2.40 7.17 11.68
CA LEU A 173 1.22 6.36 11.30
C LEU A 173 0.56 5.77 12.55
N ASN A 174 0.03 6.63 13.42
CA ASN A 174 -0.47 6.26 14.74
C ASN A 174 -1.82 5.52 14.72
N ASN A 175 -2.52 5.52 13.59
CA ASN A 175 -3.81 4.84 13.40
C ASN A 175 -3.66 3.51 12.63
N THR A 176 -2.43 3.02 12.50
CA THR A 176 -2.10 1.83 11.72
C THR A 176 -1.46 0.78 12.62
N ARG A 177 -1.80 -0.49 12.39
CA ARG A 177 -1.07 -1.65 12.91
C ARG A 177 -1.00 -2.75 11.85
N ILE A 178 0.14 -3.43 11.80
CA ILE A 178 0.34 -4.60 10.94
C ILE A 178 0.82 -5.73 11.85
N VAL A 179 -0.06 -6.69 12.10
CA VAL A 179 0.12 -7.73 13.12
C VAL A 179 -0.05 -9.15 12.59
N ASN A 180 -0.46 -9.33 11.33
CA ASN A 180 -0.67 -10.66 10.73
C ASN A 180 0.03 -10.83 9.37
N ARG A 181 0.52 -12.05 9.13
CA ARG A 181 0.77 -12.58 7.78
C ARG A 181 -0.56 -12.77 7.03
N LEU A 182 -0.50 -12.83 5.70
CA LEU A 182 -1.68 -12.91 4.83
C LEU A 182 -1.90 -14.32 4.29
N ALA A 183 -3.17 -14.68 4.09
CA ALA A 183 -3.65 -15.92 3.46
C ALA A 183 -3.17 -17.24 4.10
N ILE A 184 -2.84 -17.23 5.39
CA ILE A 184 -2.48 -18.44 6.16
C ILE A 184 -3.28 -18.58 7.47
N GLY A 185 -4.32 -17.76 7.66
CA GLY A 185 -5.12 -17.75 8.89
C GLY A 185 -4.35 -17.27 10.14
N ASP A 186 -3.29 -16.48 9.94
CA ASP A 186 -2.38 -16.04 11.00
C ASP A 186 -3.08 -15.11 12.01
N SER A 187 -3.06 -15.46 13.29
CA SER A 187 -3.71 -14.67 14.34
C SER A 187 -3.23 -15.08 15.73
N GLY A 188 -3.21 -14.15 16.68
CA GLY A 188 -2.87 -14.46 18.07
C GLY A 188 -1.40 -14.88 18.22
N GLU A 189 -1.17 -16.03 18.85
CA GLU A 189 0.17 -16.50 19.19
C GLU A 189 1.03 -16.80 17.95
N SER A 190 0.47 -17.43 16.92
CA SER A 190 1.23 -17.72 15.69
C SER A 190 1.82 -16.46 15.06
N ALA A 191 1.08 -15.36 15.11
CA ALA A 191 1.46 -14.09 14.52
C ALA A 191 2.55 -13.35 15.32
N ARG A 192 2.85 -13.81 16.54
CA ARG A 192 3.96 -13.30 17.36
C ARG A 192 5.30 -13.92 17.01
N HIS A 193 5.30 -15.12 16.42
CA HIS A 193 6.51 -15.85 16.03
C HIS A 193 6.87 -15.55 14.56
N THR A 194 8.17 -15.42 14.31
CA THR A 194 8.73 -15.32 12.96
C THR A 194 9.95 -16.22 12.83
N ASN A 195 10.09 -16.83 11.65
CA ASN A 195 11.16 -17.75 11.31
C ASN A 195 12.57 -17.17 11.48
N ALA A 196 13.53 -18.05 11.79
CA ALA A 196 14.93 -17.79 11.57
C ALA A 196 15.25 -17.64 10.06
N ILE A 197 16.19 -16.75 9.74
CA ILE A 197 16.53 -16.39 8.36
C ILE A 197 18.04 -16.32 8.21
N ASP A 198 18.54 -16.93 7.14
CA ASP A 198 19.94 -16.88 6.75
C ASP A 198 20.11 -16.15 5.43
N PHE A 199 21.08 -15.24 5.40
CA PHE A 199 21.52 -14.59 4.18
C PHE A 199 22.85 -15.13 3.69
N TYR A 200 22.93 -15.41 2.39
CA TYR A 200 24.13 -15.94 1.74
C TYR A 200 24.59 -15.04 0.59
N LYS A 201 25.92 -15.01 0.40
CA LYS A 201 26.59 -14.54 -0.82
C LYS A 201 27.34 -15.71 -1.44
N GLY A 202 26.79 -16.27 -2.51
CA GLY A 202 27.21 -17.59 -2.99
C GLY A 202 26.92 -18.65 -1.92
N SER A 203 27.92 -19.44 -1.54
CA SER A 203 27.82 -20.43 -0.45
C SER A 203 28.14 -19.87 0.94
N LYS A 204 28.64 -18.62 1.04
CA LYS A 204 29.05 -18.03 2.31
C LYS A 204 27.85 -17.44 3.05
N LEU A 205 27.58 -17.91 4.27
CA LEU A 205 26.68 -17.26 5.22
C LEU A 205 27.26 -15.88 5.60
N ILE A 206 26.48 -14.83 5.42
CA ILE A 206 26.89 -13.44 5.68
C ILE A 206 26.10 -12.78 6.81
N TYR A 207 24.88 -13.26 7.08
CA TYR A 207 24.06 -12.77 8.18
C TYR A 207 23.07 -13.85 8.59
N HIS A 208 22.91 -14.03 9.90
CA HIS A 208 21.91 -14.90 10.50
C HIS A 208 21.00 -14.05 11.38
N GLN A 209 19.69 -14.14 11.13
CA GLN A 209 18.66 -13.61 12.00
C GLN A 209 18.02 -14.79 12.74
N PRO A 210 18.06 -14.82 14.08
CA PRO A 210 17.37 -15.85 14.84
C PRO A 210 15.85 -15.68 14.71
N ALA A 211 15.10 -16.74 15.03
CA ALA A 211 13.65 -16.63 15.17
C ALA A 211 13.29 -15.55 16.21
N GLN A 212 12.21 -14.81 15.96
CA GLN A 212 11.81 -13.70 16.82
C GLN A 212 10.42 -13.93 17.40
N TYR A 213 10.22 -13.44 18.62
CA TYR A 213 8.94 -13.44 19.33
C TYR A 213 8.59 -12.03 19.81
N ASP A 214 7.41 -11.54 19.45
CA ASP A 214 6.92 -10.23 19.89
C ASP A 214 5.85 -10.37 20.98
N THR A 215 6.17 -9.92 22.20
CA THR A 215 5.27 -9.93 23.36
C THR A 215 4.26 -8.80 23.37
N ARG A 216 4.41 -7.77 22.53
CA ARG A 216 3.60 -6.55 22.60
C ARG A 216 2.21 -6.72 22.01
N ASP A 217 1.29 -5.89 22.48
CA ASP A 217 -0.04 -5.71 21.91
C ASP A 217 -0.14 -4.36 21.20
N TYR A 218 -0.76 -4.35 20.02
CA TYR A 218 -0.99 -3.15 19.22
C TYR A 218 -2.49 -2.83 19.25
N ASN A 219 -2.97 -2.42 20.42
CA ASN A 219 -4.39 -2.17 20.64
C ASN A 219 -4.82 -0.88 19.95
N LEU A 220 -5.75 -1.02 19.03
CA LEU A 220 -6.44 0.04 18.31
C LEU A 220 -7.88 -0.45 18.14
N HIS A 221 -8.84 0.45 18.35
CA HIS A 221 -10.26 0.11 18.38
C HIS A 221 -11.09 1.09 17.53
N PRO A 222 -10.85 1.22 16.21
CA PRO A 222 -11.80 1.89 15.35
C PRO A 222 -13.20 1.25 15.44
N GLU A 223 -14.20 2.05 15.13
CA GLU A 223 -15.59 1.63 14.97
C GLU A 223 -15.72 0.62 13.82
N ASN A 224 -16.86 -0.06 13.74
CA ASN A 224 -17.22 -0.96 12.64
C ASN A 224 -16.30 -2.21 12.49
N MET A 225 -15.76 -2.75 13.59
CA MET A 225 -14.96 -4.00 13.57
C MET A 225 -15.77 -5.30 13.51
N LEU A 226 -17.06 -5.25 13.85
CA LEU A 226 -17.99 -6.36 13.72
C LEU A 226 -18.84 -6.09 12.48
N GLN A 227 -18.71 -6.92 11.44
CA GLN A 227 -19.33 -6.64 10.14
C GLN A 227 -20.16 -7.82 9.62
N GLY A 228 -21.21 -7.50 8.86
CA GLY A 228 -22.11 -8.46 8.24
C GLY A 228 -23.00 -9.23 9.19
N LYS A 229 -23.69 -10.24 8.65
CA LYS A 229 -24.64 -11.08 9.37
C LYS A 229 -24.15 -12.51 9.58
N GLY A 230 -23.10 -12.93 8.86
CA GLY A 230 -22.55 -14.27 8.97
C GLY A 230 -21.17 -14.42 8.32
N TYR A 231 -20.56 -15.59 8.50
CA TYR A 231 -19.31 -15.96 7.87
C TYR A 231 -19.11 -17.47 7.76
N ILE A 232 -18.25 -17.91 6.84
CA ILE A 232 -17.75 -19.30 6.80
C ILE A 232 -16.53 -19.42 7.74
N ASP A 233 -16.60 -20.35 8.69
CA ASP A 233 -15.54 -20.61 9.65
C ASP A 233 -14.44 -21.55 9.09
N ARG A 234 -13.43 -21.83 9.90
CA ARG A 234 -12.29 -22.71 9.51
C ARG A 234 -12.69 -24.18 9.30
N ASN A 235 -13.88 -24.58 9.74
CA ASN A 235 -14.43 -25.92 9.53
C ASN A 235 -15.46 -25.93 8.38
N GLU A 236 -15.45 -24.91 7.53
CA GLU A 236 -16.37 -24.72 6.40
C GLU A 236 -17.85 -24.61 6.81
N LYS A 237 -18.12 -24.16 8.05
CA LYS A 237 -19.48 -23.98 8.55
C LYS A 237 -19.92 -22.54 8.46
N LEU A 238 -21.16 -22.33 8.01
CA LEU A 238 -21.82 -21.04 8.09
C LEU A 238 -22.19 -20.70 9.54
N VAL A 239 -21.65 -19.60 10.04
CA VAL A 239 -21.96 -19.03 11.35
C VAL A 239 -22.76 -17.74 11.13
N MET A 240 -23.97 -17.65 11.68
CA MET A 240 -24.85 -16.48 11.54
C MET A 240 -24.60 -15.45 12.66
N GLN A 241 -23.39 -14.91 12.69
CA GLN A 241 -22.96 -13.82 13.57
C GLN A 241 -22.07 -12.85 12.79
N PRO A 242 -21.97 -11.57 13.19
CA PRO A 242 -21.02 -10.65 12.59
C PRO A 242 -19.59 -11.19 12.65
N PHE A 243 -18.82 -11.00 11.58
CA PHE A 243 -17.41 -11.36 11.53
C PHE A 243 -16.57 -10.36 12.33
N ASP A 244 -15.66 -10.87 13.16
CA ASP A 244 -14.84 -10.07 14.07
C ASP A 244 -13.45 -9.76 13.48
N PHE A 245 -13.24 -8.48 13.11
CA PHE A 245 -11.97 -7.98 12.62
C PHE A 245 -11.02 -7.43 13.71
N SER A 246 -11.38 -7.53 15.00
CA SER A 246 -10.63 -6.92 16.12
C SER A 246 -9.19 -7.39 16.27
N LYS A 247 -8.83 -8.55 15.70
CA LYS A 247 -7.48 -9.13 15.72
C LYS A 247 -6.71 -8.96 14.40
N MET A 248 -7.27 -8.21 13.45
CA MET A 248 -6.71 -8.03 12.12
C MET A 248 -5.89 -6.74 12.00
N ASN A 249 -5.14 -6.65 10.90
CA ASN A 249 -4.43 -5.44 10.46
C ASN A 249 -5.40 -4.24 10.34
N ILE A 250 -4.89 -3.04 10.63
CA ILE A 250 -5.61 -1.76 10.48
C ILE A 250 -4.68 -0.83 9.71
N TYR A 251 -5.17 -0.26 8.59
CA TYR A 251 -4.36 0.65 7.78
C TYR A 251 -5.27 1.62 7.00
N PRO A 252 -5.69 2.74 7.61
CA PRO A 252 -6.62 3.69 7.00
C PRO A 252 -6.07 4.32 5.71
N ILE A 253 -6.93 4.70 4.77
CA ILE A 253 -6.49 5.21 3.46
C ILE A 253 -5.65 6.49 3.53
N ALA A 254 -5.82 7.31 4.57
CA ALA A 254 -4.96 8.48 4.80
C ALA A 254 -3.51 8.08 5.10
N ASP A 255 -3.32 7.08 5.97
CA ASP A 255 -1.99 6.54 6.30
C ASP A 255 -1.38 5.85 5.08
N GLN A 256 -2.20 5.14 4.28
CA GLN A 256 -1.76 4.57 3.00
C GLN A 256 -1.22 5.63 2.05
N GLN A 257 -1.97 6.71 1.82
CA GLN A 257 -1.53 7.79 0.92
C GLN A 257 -0.30 8.51 1.48
N MET A 258 -0.18 8.66 2.80
CA MET A 258 1.00 9.25 3.44
C MET A 258 2.26 8.42 3.18
N VAL A 259 2.19 7.09 3.30
CA VAL A 259 3.31 6.19 2.95
C VAL A 259 3.71 6.35 1.49
N LEU A 260 2.73 6.35 0.58
CA LEU A 260 2.99 6.51 -0.85
C LEU A 260 3.59 7.88 -1.19
N LYS A 261 3.08 8.95 -0.56
CA LYS A 261 3.59 10.31 -0.72
C LYS A 261 5.03 10.43 -0.26
N ARG A 262 5.35 9.91 0.94
CA ARG A 262 6.72 9.88 1.48
C ARG A 262 7.68 9.06 0.63
N LEU A 263 7.19 7.98 0.03
CA LEU A 263 7.95 7.14 -0.87
C LEU A 263 8.28 7.85 -2.19
N LEU A 264 7.31 8.53 -2.82
CA LEU A 264 7.47 9.13 -4.15
C LEU A 264 8.06 10.54 -4.13
N PHE A 265 7.84 11.28 -3.04
CA PHE A 265 8.27 12.66 -2.85
C PHE A 265 9.07 12.83 -1.54
N PRO A 266 10.13 12.04 -1.29
CA PRO A 266 10.89 12.12 -0.05
C PRO A 266 11.46 13.52 0.20
N GLU A 267 11.75 14.29 -0.86
CA GLU A 267 12.22 15.67 -0.78
C GLU A 267 11.26 16.63 -0.07
N THR A 268 9.98 16.29 0.06
CA THR A 268 8.99 17.12 0.75
C THR A 268 8.94 16.85 2.26
N PHE A 269 9.76 15.92 2.75
CA PHE A 269 9.86 15.55 4.15
C PHE A 269 11.24 15.91 4.70
N PRO A 270 11.34 16.33 5.97
CA PRO A 270 12.61 16.40 6.68
C PRO A 270 13.38 15.08 6.60
N LYS A 271 14.72 15.14 6.62
CA LYS A 271 15.59 13.97 6.40
C LYS A 271 15.35 12.83 7.39
N ASP A 272 15.03 13.15 8.64
CA ASP A 272 14.70 12.21 9.72
C ASP A 272 13.31 11.57 9.57
N GLN A 273 12.45 12.15 8.73
CA GLN A 273 11.12 11.63 8.38
C GLN A 273 11.09 10.94 7.00
N GLN A 274 12.24 10.85 6.30
CA GLN A 274 12.36 10.08 5.06
C GLN A 274 12.61 8.60 5.38
N PHE A 275 12.22 7.71 4.48
CA PHE A 275 12.65 6.31 4.55
C PHE A 275 14.16 6.23 4.29
N ASN A 276 14.85 5.37 5.04
CA ASN A 276 16.27 5.07 4.87
C ASN A 276 16.52 4.16 3.65
N LEU A 277 16.20 4.68 2.47
CA LEU A 277 16.36 4.01 1.18
C LEU A 277 17.50 4.65 0.38
N THR A 278 18.28 3.82 -0.31
CA THR A 278 19.26 4.31 -1.29
C THR A 278 18.55 4.84 -2.54
N LYS A 279 19.25 5.61 -3.38
CA LYS A 279 18.71 6.08 -4.66
C LYS A 279 18.29 4.91 -5.56
N GLU A 280 19.04 3.81 -5.49
CA GLU A 280 18.81 2.58 -6.22
C GLU A 280 17.57 1.83 -5.70
N ASP A 281 17.30 1.89 -4.40
CA ASP A 281 16.09 1.31 -3.81
C ASP A 281 14.84 2.07 -4.25
N TYR A 282 14.87 3.41 -4.23
CA TYR A 282 13.77 4.23 -4.77
C TYR A 282 13.49 3.91 -6.24
N LYS A 283 14.53 3.92 -7.09
CA LYS A 283 14.38 3.56 -8.52
C LYS A 283 13.82 2.16 -8.71
N PHE A 284 14.30 1.19 -7.92
CA PHE A 284 13.84 -0.19 -7.95
C PHE A 284 12.35 -0.30 -7.62
N ILE A 285 11.91 0.32 -6.52
CA ILE A 285 10.48 0.31 -6.14
C ILE A 285 9.64 0.99 -7.21
N TYR A 286 10.02 2.19 -7.66
CA TYR A 286 9.25 2.95 -8.65
C TYR A 286 9.08 2.17 -9.95
N HIS A 287 10.16 1.56 -10.44
CA HIS A 287 10.15 0.75 -11.65
C HIS A 287 9.15 -0.41 -11.55
N TYR A 288 9.22 -1.23 -10.49
CA TYR A 288 8.33 -2.39 -10.36
C TYR A 288 6.90 -2.03 -9.93
N MET A 289 6.70 -0.90 -9.25
CA MET A 289 5.37 -0.44 -8.87
C MET A 289 4.58 0.11 -10.05
N SER A 290 5.26 0.63 -11.08
CA SER A 290 4.65 1.15 -12.31
C SER A 290 4.58 0.15 -13.47
N MET A 291 5.45 -0.86 -13.45
CA MET A 291 5.49 -1.95 -14.43
C MET A 291 4.19 -2.78 -14.41
N PHE A 292 3.77 -3.24 -15.59
CA PHE A 292 2.71 -4.24 -15.73
C PHE A 292 3.27 -5.66 -15.58
N PRO A 293 2.51 -6.63 -15.05
CA PRO A 293 3.02 -8.00 -14.86
C PRO A 293 3.64 -8.59 -16.14
N THR A 294 2.99 -8.39 -17.28
CA THR A 294 3.41 -8.92 -18.59
C THR A 294 4.62 -8.21 -19.20
N GLU A 295 5.08 -7.11 -18.63
CA GLU A 295 6.34 -6.45 -19.03
C GLU A 295 7.55 -7.08 -18.30
N ASN A 296 7.34 -7.81 -17.20
CA ASN A 296 8.45 -8.37 -16.44
C ASN A 296 8.98 -9.68 -17.04
N VAL A 297 10.30 -9.78 -17.17
CA VAL A 297 10.96 -11.00 -17.66
C VAL A 297 10.95 -12.11 -16.61
N LYS A 298 11.30 -11.80 -15.34
CA LYS A 298 11.41 -12.78 -14.25
C LYS A 298 11.13 -12.13 -12.89
N PRO A 299 10.18 -12.63 -12.09
CA PRO A 299 9.22 -13.69 -12.40
C PRO A 299 8.39 -13.40 -13.66
N THR A 300 8.14 -14.44 -14.46
CA THR A 300 7.39 -14.31 -15.71
C THR A 300 5.91 -14.44 -15.40
N TYR A 301 5.10 -13.51 -15.93
CA TYR A 301 3.66 -13.48 -15.73
C TYR A 301 2.96 -13.50 -17.09
N ASN A 302 2.27 -14.61 -17.38
CA ASN A 302 1.64 -14.85 -18.66
C ASN A 302 0.10 -14.86 -18.54
N GLY A 303 -0.57 -14.52 -19.63
CA GLY A 303 -2.02 -14.69 -19.75
C GLY A 303 -2.41 -16.18 -19.84
N PRO A 304 -3.65 -16.54 -19.46
CA PRO A 304 -4.71 -15.64 -19.00
C PRO A 304 -4.63 -15.29 -17.50
N GLU A 305 -3.78 -15.96 -16.72
CA GLU A 305 -3.70 -15.79 -15.27
C GLU A 305 -3.30 -14.36 -14.88
N TYR A 306 -2.32 -13.80 -15.58
CA TYR A 306 -1.87 -12.42 -15.39
C TYR A 306 -2.00 -11.62 -16.68
N TYR A 307 -2.48 -10.39 -16.55
CA TYR A 307 -2.71 -9.45 -17.64
C TYR A 307 -2.27 -8.04 -17.19
N PRO A 308 -2.11 -7.07 -18.12
CA PRO A 308 -1.49 -5.78 -17.78
C PRO A 308 -2.17 -5.02 -16.64
N ALA A 309 -3.51 -5.03 -16.60
CA ALA A 309 -4.30 -4.33 -15.60
C ALA A 309 -4.49 -5.11 -14.27
N TYR A 310 -3.92 -6.32 -14.10
CA TYR A 310 -4.21 -7.24 -12.99
C TYR A 310 -4.17 -6.58 -11.59
N CYS A 311 -3.19 -5.70 -11.34
CA CYS A 311 -3.06 -4.93 -10.10
C CYS A 311 -3.25 -3.41 -10.31
N LYS A 312 -3.98 -3.00 -11.35
CA LYS A 312 -4.30 -1.59 -11.67
C LYS A 312 -5.81 -1.36 -11.60
N PHE A 313 -6.33 -1.10 -10.41
CA PHE A 313 -7.79 -1.02 -10.18
C PHE A 313 -8.33 0.37 -10.52
N LEU A 314 -7.71 1.43 -10.01
CA LEU A 314 -8.02 2.78 -10.46
C LEU A 314 -7.63 2.93 -11.93
N PHE A 315 -8.49 3.63 -12.69
CA PHE A 315 -8.33 3.94 -14.11
C PHE A 315 -8.56 2.76 -15.09
N TYR A 316 -8.17 1.54 -14.73
CA TYR A 316 -8.33 0.35 -15.58
C TYR A 316 -9.29 -0.72 -15.04
N GLY A 317 -9.66 -0.70 -13.75
CA GLY A 317 -10.68 -1.59 -13.18
C GLY A 317 -10.30 -3.06 -13.13
N ALA A 318 -9.00 -3.41 -13.05
CA ALA A 318 -8.56 -4.79 -13.20
C ALA A 318 -9.13 -5.51 -14.44
N ASP A 319 -9.43 -4.75 -15.49
CA ASP A 319 -10.10 -5.27 -16.68
C ASP A 319 -9.09 -6.00 -17.56
N SER A 320 -9.27 -7.31 -17.74
CA SER A 320 -8.37 -8.15 -18.54
C SER A 320 -8.36 -7.80 -20.03
N LEU A 321 -9.35 -7.04 -20.49
CA LEU A 321 -9.48 -6.56 -21.86
C LEU A 321 -9.04 -5.10 -22.02
N ALA A 322 -8.59 -4.44 -20.93
CA ALA A 322 -8.18 -3.05 -20.99
C ALA A 322 -6.96 -2.86 -21.91
N VAL A 323 -7.07 -1.87 -22.80
CA VAL A 323 -5.95 -1.39 -23.61
C VAL A 323 -5.15 -0.39 -22.80
N MET A 324 -3.90 -0.73 -22.49
CA MET A 324 -3.03 0.15 -21.70
C MET A 324 -2.58 1.35 -22.54
N ASN A 325 -2.77 2.56 -22.01
CA ASN A 325 -2.19 3.76 -22.61
C ASN A 325 -0.67 3.77 -22.33
N PRO A 326 0.19 3.78 -23.38
CA PRO A 326 1.64 3.71 -23.19
C PRO A 326 2.22 4.94 -22.48
N ASP A 327 1.54 6.09 -22.52
CA ASP A 327 1.96 7.33 -21.87
C ASP A 327 1.52 7.43 -20.40
N ILE A 328 0.65 6.52 -19.94
CA ILE A 328 0.16 6.50 -18.56
C ILE A 328 0.88 5.42 -17.76
N ARG A 329 1.31 5.77 -16.55
CA ARG A 329 1.80 4.82 -15.56
C ARG A 329 1.14 5.05 -14.21
N ILE A 330 0.90 3.97 -13.50
CA ILE A 330 0.20 3.96 -12.22
C ILE A 330 1.12 3.31 -11.19
N PHE A 331 1.58 4.12 -10.26
CA PHE A 331 2.43 3.75 -9.14
C PHE A 331 1.51 3.47 -7.96
N ASN A 332 1.11 2.21 -7.79
CA ASN A 332 0.11 1.86 -6.77
C ASN A 332 0.44 0.60 -5.97
N LYS A 333 -0.31 0.43 -4.87
CA LYS A 333 -0.50 -0.87 -4.24
C LYS A 333 -1.99 -1.10 -3.99
N VAL A 334 -2.52 -2.14 -4.62
CA VAL A 334 -3.91 -2.58 -4.44
C VAL A 334 -4.06 -3.55 -3.28
N GLY A 335 -5.31 -3.74 -2.84
CA GLY A 335 -5.71 -4.87 -2.02
C GLY A 335 -7.18 -5.21 -2.19
N ASP A 336 -7.48 -6.50 -2.17
CA ASP A 336 -8.83 -7.05 -2.25
C ASP A 336 -8.98 -8.20 -1.25
N SER A 337 -10.10 -8.20 -0.53
CA SER A 337 -10.52 -9.27 0.39
C SER A 337 -11.86 -8.89 1.00
N TYR A 338 -12.69 -9.87 1.35
CA TYR A 338 -13.94 -9.63 2.10
C TYR A 338 -14.90 -8.62 1.43
N GLY A 339 -14.94 -8.60 0.11
CA GLY A 339 -15.72 -7.63 -0.67
C GLY A 339 -15.07 -6.25 -0.80
N TYR A 340 -14.01 -5.95 -0.05
CA TYR A 340 -13.28 -4.70 -0.18
C TYR A 340 -12.37 -4.71 -1.41
N ASN A 341 -12.31 -3.59 -2.11
CA ASN A 341 -11.24 -3.22 -3.03
C ASN A 341 -10.64 -1.89 -2.60
N ILE A 342 -9.32 -1.88 -2.51
CA ILE A 342 -8.52 -0.72 -2.14
C ILE A 342 -7.48 -0.50 -3.23
N ASP A 343 -7.30 0.76 -3.63
CA ASP A 343 -6.20 1.15 -4.50
C ASP A 343 -5.62 2.48 -4.00
N ASN A 344 -4.31 2.47 -3.73
CA ASN A 344 -3.54 3.63 -3.29
C ASN A 344 -2.55 3.98 -4.40
N ALA A 345 -2.88 4.99 -5.22
CA ALA A 345 -2.21 5.23 -6.49
C ALA A 345 -1.66 6.65 -6.62
N TYR A 346 -0.52 6.75 -7.28
CA TYR A 346 -0.03 7.96 -7.95
C TYR A 346 -0.08 7.70 -9.46
N ILE A 347 -0.86 8.49 -10.18
CA ILE A 347 -1.13 8.32 -11.60
C ILE A 347 -0.42 9.43 -12.37
N VAL A 348 0.33 9.06 -13.40
CA VAL A 348 1.03 10.00 -14.27
C VAL A 348 0.67 9.78 -15.73
N ASP A 349 0.57 10.87 -16.47
CA ASP A 349 0.54 10.91 -17.92
C ASP A 349 1.72 11.73 -18.43
N PHE A 350 2.68 11.04 -19.04
CA PHE A 350 3.92 11.66 -19.50
C PHE A 350 3.71 12.58 -20.71
N LYS A 351 2.69 12.33 -21.52
CA LYS A 351 2.36 13.08 -22.74
C LYS A 351 1.63 14.37 -22.37
N ASN A 352 0.58 14.28 -21.58
CA ASN A 352 -0.25 15.42 -21.20
C ASN A 352 0.24 16.14 -19.93
N LYS A 353 1.34 15.68 -19.31
CA LYS A 353 1.92 16.27 -18.09
C LYS A 353 0.89 16.33 -16.94
N VAL A 354 0.12 15.25 -16.81
CA VAL A 354 -0.83 15.06 -15.71
C VAL A 354 -0.16 14.23 -14.62
N GLU A 355 -0.38 14.62 -13.37
CA GLU A 355 -0.01 13.83 -12.20
C GLU A 355 -1.00 14.11 -11.07
N PHE A 356 -1.32 13.09 -10.28
CA PHE A 356 -2.11 13.22 -9.06
C PHE A 356 -2.02 11.96 -8.21
N MET A 357 -2.40 12.04 -6.94
CA MET A 357 -2.62 10.87 -6.09
C MET A 357 -4.10 10.63 -5.85
N LEU A 358 -4.50 9.37 -5.82
CA LEU A 358 -5.86 8.94 -5.56
C LEU A 358 -5.83 7.65 -4.76
N THR A 359 -6.44 7.67 -3.58
CA THR A 359 -6.56 6.52 -2.71
C THR A 359 -8.03 6.27 -2.40
N VAL A 360 -8.47 5.03 -2.59
CA VAL A 360 -9.89 4.67 -2.48
C VAL A 360 -10.02 3.33 -1.78
N VAL A 361 -11.04 3.20 -0.93
CA VAL A 361 -11.62 1.93 -0.52
C VAL A 361 -13.09 1.92 -0.92
N VAL A 362 -13.59 0.78 -1.39
CA VAL A 362 -15.01 0.49 -1.66
C VAL A 362 -15.26 -0.99 -1.34
N GLN A 363 -16.47 -1.33 -0.90
CA GLN A 363 -16.87 -2.70 -0.58
C GLN A 363 -18.15 -3.10 -1.31
N SER A 364 -18.19 -4.31 -1.87
CA SER A 364 -19.45 -4.97 -2.23
C SER A 364 -19.50 -6.35 -1.61
N ASN A 365 -20.51 -6.56 -0.76
CA ASN A 365 -20.79 -7.81 -0.05
C ASN A 365 -22.29 -7.85 0.24
N ASP A 366 -23.11 -7.93 -0.81
CA ASP A 366 -24.56 -7.74 -0.72
C ASP A 366 -25.24 -8.81 0.13
N ASN A 367 -24.71 -10.04 0.11
CA ASN A 367 -25.24 -11.13 0.93
C ASN A 367 -24.86 -11.00 2.42
N GLN A 368 -23.88 -10.14 2.75
CA GLN A 368 -23.33 -9.86 4.08
C GLN A 368 -22.70 -11.07 4.76
N ILE A 369 -22.18 -12.03 3.99
CA ILE A 369 -21.47 -13.22 4.46
C ILE A 369 -19.97 -13.07 4.16
N TYR A 370 -19.14 -13.25 5.18
CA TYR A 370 -17.69 -13.20 5.04
C TYR A 370 -17.10 -14.60 4.80
N ASN A 371 -16.00 -14.72 4.06
CA ASN A 371 -15.32 -15.99 3.72
C ASN A 371 -16.11 -16.98 2.85
N ASP A 372 -17.19 -16.59 2.19
CA ASP A 372 -17.94 -17.46 1.27
C ASP A 372 -17.47 -17.35 -0.20
N ASN A 373 -16.55 -16.42 -0.48
CA ASN A 373 -16.04 -16.08 -1.81
C ASN A 373 -17.09 -15.53 -2.78
N ILE A 374 -18.20 -14.99 -2.27
CA ILE A 374 -19.26 -14.38 -3.09
C ILE A 374 -19.19 -12.86 -2.89
N TYR A 375 -18.53 -12.18 -3.82
CA TYR A 375 -18.34 -10.72 -3.80
C TYR A 375 -18.54 -10.13 -5.19
N GLU A 376 -19.19 -8.96 -5.28
CA GLU A 376 -19.53 -8.32 -6.56
C GLU A 376 -18.36 -7.48 -7.13
N TYR A 377 -17.14 -8.01 -7.11
CA TYR A 377 -15.96 -7.25 -7.55
C TYR A 377 -16.06 -6.79 -9.01
N ALA A 378 -16.35 -7.73 -9.91
CA ALA A 378 -16.36 -7.49 -11.35
C ALA A 378 -17.52 -6.58 -11.80
N THR A 379 -18.63 -6.60 -11.08
CA THR A 379 -19.87 -5.89 -11.47
C THR A 379 -20.07 -4.58 -10.72
N VAL A 380 -19.47 -4.40 -9.53
CA VAL A 380 -19.67 -3.21 -8.68
C VAL A 380 -18.36 -2.46 -8.45
N THR A 381 -17.39 -3.05 -7.75
CA THR A 381 -16.22 -2.29 -7.26
C THR A 381 -15.20 -1.98 -8.36
N HIS A 382 -14.92 -2.92 -9.27
CA HIS A 382 -14.00 -2.72 -10.40
C HIS A 382 -14.50 -1.63 -11.37
N PRO A 383 -15.77 -1.64 -11.84
CA PRO A 383 -16.31 -0.54 -12.64
C PRO A 383 -16.24 0.81 -11.93
N PHE A 384 -16.57 0.86 -10.64
CA PHE A 384 -16.46 2.08 -9.85
C PHE A 384 -15.04 2.65 -9.83
N LEU A 385 -14.03 1.82 -9.55
CA LEU A 385 -12.62 2.25 -9.50
C LEU A 385 -12.10 2.70 -10.87
N LYS A 386 -12.48 2.00 -11.94
CA LYS A 386 -12.20 2.42 -13.33
C LYS A 386 -12.75 3.81 -13.60
N ASN A 387 -14.05 3.99 -13.36
CA ASN A 387 -14.76 5.25 -13.63
C ASN A 387 -14.22 6.40 -12.79
N LEU A 388 -13.98 6.19 -11.49
CA LEU A 388 -13.44 7.21 -10.60
C LEU A 388 -12.05 7.67 -11.04
N GLY A 389 -11.13 6.73 -11.34
CA GLY A 389 -9.80 7.07 -11.84
C GLY A 389 -9.84 7.86 -13.14
N GLN A 390 -10.72 7.48 -14.07
CA GLN A 390 -10.88 8.19 -15.35
C GLN A 390 -11.52 9.57 -15.18
N VAL A 391 -12.53 9.73 -14.33
CA VAL A 391 -13.19 11.01 -14.06
C VAL A 391 -12.22 12.02 -13.43
N ILE A 392 -11.43 11.59 -12.44
CA ILE A 392 -10.40 12.45 -11.83
C ILE A 392 -9.32 12.81 -12.85
N TYR A 393 -8.87 11.86 -13.67
CA TYR A 393 -7.92 12.14 -14.75
C TYR A 393 -8.47 13.18 -15.74
N GLN A 394 -9.74 13.07 -16.14
CA GLN A 394 -10.38 14.05 -17.04
C GLN A 394 -10.53 15.43 -16.41
N PHE A 395 -10.71 15.51 -15.10
CA PHE A 395 -10.65 16.76 -14.36
C PHE A 395 -9.24 17.36 -14.39
N GLU A 396 -8.21 16.58 -14.06
CA GLU A 396 -6.82 17.03 -14.06
C GLU A 396 -6.31 17.43 -15.45
N LEU A 397 -6.78 16.76 -16.51
CA LEU A 397 -6.43 17.09 -17.89
C LEU A 397 -6.90 18.50 -18.30
N LYS A 398 -8.00 18.98 -17.72
CA LYS A 398 -8.57 20.32 -17.99
C LYS A 398 -8.02 21.40 -17.06
N ARG A 399 -7.28 21.02 -16.03
CA ARG A 399 -6.80 21.95 -15.02
C ARG A 399 -5.72 22.86 -15.59
N THR A 400 -5.86 24.17 -15.36
CA THR A 400 -4.81 25.12 -15.71
C THR A 400 -3.67 24.99 -14.69
N LYS A 401 -2.46 24.72 -15.17
CA LYS A 401 -1.26 24.59 -14.34
C LYS A 401 -0.34 25.77 -14.61
N GLN A 402 0.11 26.42 -13.54
CA GLN A 402 1.09 27.50 -13.67
C GLN A 402 2.43 26.99 -14.18
N TYR A 403 2.86 25.82 -13.70
CA TYR A 403 4.06 25.12 -14.15
C TYR A 403 3.72 23.68 -14.51
N LEU A 404 4.19 23.21 -15.66
CA LEU A 404 4.04 21.81 -16.05
C LEU A 404 5.08 20.95 -15.34
N PRO A 405 4.71 19.74 -14.89
CA PRO A 405 5.65 18.87 -14.20
C PRO A 405 6.72 18.28 -15.10
N ASP A 406 7.96 18.28 -14.60
CA ASP A 406 8.97 17.35 -15.05
C ASP A 406 8.80 16.00 -14.33
N LEU A 407 8.35 15.01 -15.10
CA LEU A 407 8.07 13.65 -14.68
C LEU A 407 9.21 12.67 -15.00
N SER A 408 10.38 13.17 -15.42
CA SER A 408 11.54 12.36 -15.83
C SER A 408 11.96 11.33 -14.77
N LYS A 409 11.90 11.70 -13.48
CA LYS A 409 12.16 10.83 -12.31
C LYS A 409 11.31 9.54 -12.31
N PHE A 410 10.12 9.59 -12.91
CA PHE A 410 9.15 8.49 -12.93
C PHE A 410 9.11 7.74 -14.27
N LYS A 411 9.92 8.14 -15.27
CA LYS A 411 9.91 7.50 -16.59
C LYS A 411 10.95 6.38 -16.67
N PHE A 412 10.50 5.14 -16.83
CA PHE A 412 11.36 3.96 -16.96
C PHE A 412 11.24 3.32 -18.36
N ARG A 413 12.23 2.50 -18.70
CA ARG A 413 12.14 1.51 -19.78
C ARG A 413 11.74 0.20 -19.12
N TYR A 414 10.72 -0.46 -19.64
CA TYR A 414 10.18 -1.71 -19.10
C TYR A 414 10.62 -2.88 -19.95
#